data_AF-A0A7S2MBQ4-F1
#
_entry.id   AF-A0A7S2MBQ4-F1
#
_cell.length_a   1.000
_cell.length_b   1.000
_cell.length_c   1.000
_cell.angle_alpha   90.00
_cell.angle_beta   90.00
_cell.angle_gamma   90.00
#
_symmetry.space_group_name_H-M   'P 1'
#
loop_
_entity.id
_entity.type
_entity.pdbx_description
1 polymer ?
#
loop_
_entity_poly.entity_id
_entity_poly.type
_entity_poly.pdbx_seq_one_letter_code
_entity_poly.pdbx_strand_id
1 'polypeptide(L)'
;GLETSVKFSPCNGPNVDAINNLEAADILSDSGSQFTFETFDAAVRNEVDSWAKETLQYCSTETGEVTVKLLYIPTAMYALNPQTSNTPGKQRQRARADGKKRRTQVLNLLETLLSVDTSENISLQIITLDLDDDSLKQPEGPDNSQFPKDGKEALSTWNPTVIYVEGGNTFWLQHCIDKGQYSQLIIDACTGESGAVYCGKSAGAIVAGDDVSTATWKGWDDPSVVPNRETYDDWIGTRGFQFSESLSFFPHMSDDWIELVNDKVKGKEANSTCCLREEEVCCITGERKQRFVVSGAA
;
A
#
# COMPACT_ATOMS: atom_id res chain seq x y z
N GLY A 1 0.87 20.61 29.28
CA GLY A 1 1.95 19.88 28.57
C GLY A 1 1.60 18.44 28.29
N LEU A 2 0.39 18.17 27.78
CA LEU A 2 -0.02 16.87 27.22
C LEU A 2 -0.56 17.03 25.78
N GLU A 3 -0.94 18.25 25.37
CA GLU A 3 -1.47 18.54 24.02
C GLU A 3 -0.41 18.53 22.90
N THR A 4 0.88 18.60 23.23
CA THR A 4 1.97 18.55 22.25
C THR A 4 2.39 17.13 21.88
N SER A 5 1.92 16.10 22.60
CA SER A 5 2.27 14.70 22.36
C SER A 5 1.40 14.02 21.29
N VAL A 6 0.31 14.66 20.87
CA VAL A 6 -0.66 14.12 19.88
C VAL A 6 -0.37 14.62 18.47
N LYS A 7 0.44 15.68 18.32
CA LYS A 7 0.71 16.31 17.01
C LYS A 7 1.85 15.69 16.20
N PHE A 8 2.56 14.70 16.74
CA PHE A 8 3.73 14.12 16.07
C PHE A 8 3.85 12.61 16.30
N SER A 9 2.92 11.85 15.72
CA SER A 9 3.13 10.47 15.25
C SER A 9 1.83 9.91 14.65
N PRO A 10 1.74 9.56 13.35
CA PRO A 10 0.69 8.65 12.87
C PRO A 10 0.95 7.19 13.30
N CYS A 11 2.11 6.91 13.91
CA CYS A 11 2.53 5.56 14.29
C CYS A 11 3.16 5.53 15.69
N ASN A 12 2.53 6.14 16.70
CA ASN A 12 2.75 5.69 18.06
C ASN A 12 2.16 4.29 18.15
N GLY A 13 3.01 3.28 17.95
CA GLY A 13 2.63 1.89 18.18
C GLY A 13 1.96 1.77 19.54
N PRO A 14 0.90 0.95 19.65
CA PRO A 14 -0.11 1.10 20.68
C PRO A 14 0.48 0.98 22.09
N ASN A 15 -0.15 1.69 23.02
CA ASN A 15 -0.01 1.45 24.45
C ASN A 15 -0.09 -0.07 24.69
N VAL A 16 0.90 -0.64 25.37
CA VAL A 16 0.97 -2.10 25.62
C VAL A 16 -0.25 -2.56 26.45
N ASP A 17 -0.85 -1.66 27.22
CA ASP A 17 -2.12 -1.91 27.91
C ASP A 17 -3.35 -1.89 26.97
N ALA A 18 -3.26 -1.21 25.82
CA ALA A 18 -4.28 -1.28 24.76
C ALA A 18 -4.16 -2.56 23.91
N ILE A 19 -2.96 -3.18 23.86
CA ILE A 19 -2.78 -4.53 23.31
C ILE A 19 -3.37 -5.57 24.27
N ASN A 20 -3.29 -5.38 25.58
CA ASN A 20 -3.93 -6.30 26.53
C ASN A 20 -5.48 -6.21 26.52
N ASN A 21 -6.04 -5.11 26.03
CA ASN A 21 -7.47 -5.01 25.72
C ASN A 21 -7.86 -5.68 24.39
N LEU A 22 -6.98 -6.46 23.76
CA LEU A 22 -7.30 -7.36 22.63
C LEU A 22 -8.34 -8.44 22.99
N GLU A 23 -8.72 -8.62 24.26
CA GLU A 23 -9.94 -9.38 24.61
C GLU A 23 -11.22 -8.73 24.03
N ALA A 24 -11.22 -7.41 23.78
CA ALA A 24 -12.27 -6.74 22.99
C ALA A 24 -12.06 -6.88 21.47
N ALA A 25 -10.83 -7.17 21.02
CA ALA A 25 -10.54 -7.52 19.64
C ALA A 25 -10.86 -8.99 19.33
N ASP A 26 -10.91 -9.87 20.33
CA ASP A 26 -11.50 -11.20 20.20
C ASP A 26 -13.03 -11.11 20.03
N ILE A 27 -13.69 -10.09 20.60
CA ILE A 27 -15.10 -9.77 20.29
C ILE A 27 -15.26 -9.26 18.84
N LEU A 28 -14.27 -8.52 18.30
CA LEU A 28 -14.20 -8.14 16.87
C LEU A 28 -13.74 -9.29 15.96
N SER A 29 -13.00 -10.28 16.48
CA SER A 29 -12.62 -11.52 15.80
C SER A 29 -13.83 -12.46 15.68
N ASP A 30 -14.66 -12.53 16.72
CA ASP A 30 -15.99 -13.16 16.68
C ASP A 30 -16.94 -12.40 15.74
N SER A 31 -16.75 -11.08 15.56
CA SER A 31 -17.46 -10.29 14.52
C SER A 31 -16.86 -10.50 13.11
N GLY A 32 -15.56 -10.82 13.03
CA GLY A 32 -14.83 -11.23 11.83
C GLY A 32 -15.20 -12.63 11.33
N SER A 33 -16.06 -13.36 12.06
CA SER A 33 -16.75 -14.56 11.56
C SER A 33 -17.93 -14.24 10.63
N GLN A 34 -18.22 -12.96 10.37
CA GLN A 34 -19.25 -12.51 9.42
C GLN A 34 -18.66 -11.87 8.16
N PHE A 35 -17.60 -12.46 7.61
CA PHE A 35 -17.32 -12.33 6.18
C PHE A 35 -18.43 -13.05 5.41
N THR A 36 -19.53 -12.35 5.08
CA THR A 36 -20.36 -12.79 3.96
C THR A 36 -19.97 -11.97 2.75
N PHE A 37 -19.58 -12.68 1.70
CA PHE A 37 -19.41 -12.17 0.34
C PHE A 37 -20.74 -11.62 -0.21
N GLU A 38 -21.58 -10.91 0.55
CA GLU A 38 -22.94 -10.51 0.17
C GLU A 38 -23.07 -9.00 -0.13
N THR A 39 -22.10 -8.17 0.24
CA THR A 39 -22.07 -6.71 0.00
C THR A 39 -21.46 -6.23 -1.32
N PHE A 40 -20.70 -7.06 -2.05
CA PHE A 40 -20.46 -6.78 -3.48
C PHE A 40 -21.78 -6.85 -4.26
N ASP A 41 -21.93 -6.13 -5.36
CA ASP A 41 -23.07 -6.40 -6.25
C ASP A 41 -22.95 -7.85 -6.76
N ALA A 42 -24.02 -8.65 -6.69
CA ALA A 42 -23.98 -10.05 -7.10
C ALA A 42 -23.52 -10.20 -8.56
N ALA A 43 -23.80 -9.20 -9.39
CA ALA A 43 -23.30 -9.14 -10.77
C ALA A 43 -21.77 -8.96 -10.82
N VAL A 44 -21.22 -8.04 -10.02
CA VAL A 44 -19.77 -7.78 -9.95
C VAL A 44 -19.03 -8.98 -9.33
N ARG A 45 -19.61 -9.65 -8.32
CA ARG A 45 -19.04 -10.90 -7.79
C ARG A 45 -18.93 -11.98 -8.84
N ASN A 46 -20.04 -12.26 -9.53
CA ASN A 46 -20.06 -13.33 -10.52
C ASN A 46 -19.08 -13.05 -11.66
N GLU A 47 -18.91 -11.79 -12.08
CA GLU A 47 -17.93 -11.42 -13.10
C GLU A 47 -16.49 -11.53 -12.58
N VAL A 48 -16.19 -11.00 -11.38
CA VAL A 48 -14.83 -11.05 -10.79
C VAL A 48 -14.42 -12.49 -10.48
N ASP A 49 -15.30 -13.29 -9.89
CA ASP A 49 -15.04 -14.69 -9.56
C ASP A 49 -14.88 -15.54 -10.83
N SER A 50 -15.70 -15.30 -11.86
CA SER A 50 -15.56 -15.98 -13.16
C SER A 50 -14.24 -15.61 -13.84
N TRP A 51 -13.85 -14.34 -13.82
CA TRP A 51 -12.62 -13.89 -14.48
C TRP A 51 -11.37 -14.35 -13.73
N ALA A 52 -11.39 -14.32 -12.40
CA ALA A 52 -10.33 -14.89 -11.57
C ALA A 52 -10.16 -16.39 -11.84
N LYS A 53 -11.27 -17.15 -11.90
CA LYS A 53 -11.25 -18.59 -12.20
C LYS A 53 -10.75 -18.89 -13.60
N GLU A 54 -11.23 -18.18 -14.62
CA GLU A 54 -10.77 -18.35 -16.00
C GLU A 54 -9.29 -17.99 -16.17
N THR A 55 -8.83 -16.92 -15.51
CA THR A 55 -7.43 -16.49 -15.56
C THR A 55 -6.51 -17.50 -14.88
N LEU A 56 -6.87 -17.97 -13.68
CA LEU A 56 -6.11 -19.00 -12.96
C LEU A 56 -6.06 -20.30 -13.77
N GLN A 57 -7.20 -20.72 -14.32
CA GLN A 57 -7.29 -21.91 -15.15
C GLN A 57 -6.45 -21.79 -16.43
N TYR A 58 -6.36 -20.60 -17.04
CA TYR A 58 -5.49 -20.33 -18.20
C TYR A 58 -4.00 -20.29 -17.81
N CYS A 59 -3.67 -19.78 -16.62
CA CYS A 59 -2.30 -19.77 -16.11
C CYS A 59 -1.79 -21.18 -15.75
N SER A 60 -2.70 -22.11 -15.45
CA SER A 60 -2.36 -23.48 -15.02
C SER A 60 -2.05 -24.47 -16.15
N THR A 61 -2.15 -24.09 -17.43
CA THR A 61 -2.24 -25.09 -18.52
C THR A 61 -0.95 -25.79 -18.98
N GLU A 62 0.24 -25.50 -18.45
CA GLU A 62 1.46 -26.22 -18.89
C GLU A 62 2.33 -26.86 -17.79
N THR A 63 2.28 -26.39 -16.54
CA THR A 63 3.11 -26.92 -15.43
C THR A 63 2.35 -27.28 -14.16
N GLY A 64 1.07 -26.91 -14.04
CA GLY A 64 0.21 -27.26 -12.90
C GLY A 64 0.52 -26.55 -11.58
N GLU A 65 1.45 -25.58 -11.56
CA GLU A 65 1.77 -24.75 -10.40
C GLU A 65 1.78 -23.27 -10.81
N VAL A 66 0.92 -22.46 -10.17
CA VAL A 66 0.84 -21.01 -10.40
C VAL A 66 1.67 -20.32 -9.32
N THR A 67 2.70 -19.58 -9.71
CA THR A 67 3.51 -18.81 -8.76
C THR A 67 3.03 -17.37 -8.67
N VAL A 68 2.58 -16.96 -7.49
CA VAL A 68 2.26 -15.56 -7.16
C VAL A 68 3.47 -14.93 -6.49
N LYS A 69 3.96 -13.83 -7.06
CA LYS A 69 5.13 -13.09 -6.55
C LYS A 69 4.69 -11.76 -5.94
N LEU A 70 4.92 -11.59 -4.64
CA LEU A 70 4.64 -10.37 -3.90
C LEU A 70 5.93 -9.58 -3.65
N LEU A 71 6.00 -8.37 -4.21
CA LEU A 71 6.99 -7.36 -3.86
C LEU A 71 6.40 -6.42 -2.81
N TYR A 72 6.88 -6.50 -1.57
CA TYR A 72 6.38 -5.68 -0.46
C TYR A 72 7.32 -4.50 -0.16
N ILE A 73 6.78 -3.28 -0.15
CA ILE A 73 7.54 -2.02 -0.02
C ILE A 73 7.09 -1.26 1.24
N PRO A 74 7.79 -1.40 2.38
CA PRO A 74 7.48 -0.72 3.64
C PRO A 74 8.13 0.66 3.80
N THR A 75 8.84 1.17 2.78
CA THR A 75 9.77 2.30 2.93
C THR A 75 9.16 3.54 3.56
N ALA A 76 7.88 3.84 3.32
CA ALA A 76 7.19 4.96 3.95
C ALA A 76 7.25 4.91 5.50
N MET A 77 7.26 3.72 6.10
CA MET A 77 7.34 3.53 7.54
C MET A 77 8.73 3.81 8.12
N TYR A 78 9.76 3.88 7.27
CA TYR A 78 11.16 4.01 7.68
C TYR A 78 11.59 5.47 7.89
N ALA A 79 10.69 6.43 7.64
CA ALA A 79 10.92 7.83 7.93
C ALA A 79 11.31 8.02 9.41
N LEU A 80 12.41 8.73 9.62
CA LEU A 80 12.88 9.01 10.97
C LEU A 80 12.02 10.11 11.58
N ASN A 81 11.59 9.91 12.82
CA ASN A 81 10.97 10.98 13.58
C ASN A 81 12.10 11.75 14.31
N PRO A 82 12.31 13.04 14.01
CA PRO A 82 13.38 13.83 14.63
C PRO A 82 13.08 14.20 16.09
N GLN A 83 11.82 14.08 16.53
CA GLN A 83 11.38 14.49 17.87
C GLN A 83 11.49 13.38 18.92
N THR A 84 11.69 12.13 18.51
CA THR A 84 11.87 11.01 19.44
C THR A 84 13.29 10.99 20.00
N SER A 85 13.41 10.63 21.28
CA SER A 85 14.70 10.41 21.95
C SER A 85 15.42 9.13 21.49
N ASN A 86 14.74 8.24 20.76
CA ASN A 86 15.37 7.04 20.20
C ASN A 86 16.35 7.37 19.08
N THR A 87 17.50 6.70 19.09
CA THR A 87 18.50 6.82 18.02
C THR A 87 17.92 6.38 16.67
N PRO A 88 18.42 6.92 15.54
CA PRO A 88 17.99 6.50 14.20
C PRO A 88 18.07 5.00 13.97
N GLY A 89 19.12 4.34 14.49
CA GLY A 89 19.29 2.89 14.39
C GLY A 89 18.16 2.12 15.08
N LYS A 90 17.74 2.54 16.28
CA LYS A 90 16.64 1.90 17.02
C LYS A 90 15.29 2.15 16.34
N GLN A 91 15.07 3.34 15.80
CA GLN A 91 13.86 3.64 15.02
C GLN A 91 13.76 2.73 13.78
N ARG A 92 14.84 2.63 13.00
CA ARG A 92 14.90 1.74 11.82
C ARG A 92 14.75 0.26 12.19
N GLN A 93 15.34 -0.18 13.30
CA GLN A 93 15.16 -1.55 13.78
C GLN A 93 13.69 -1.86 14.09
N ARG A 94 13.00 -0.96 14.81
CA ARG A 94 11.57 -1.10 15.10
C ARG A 94 10.75 -1.09 13.82
N ALA A 95 10.99 -0.12 12.94
CA ALA A 95 10.23 0.00 11.70
C ALA A 95 10.39 -1.23 10.80
N ARG A 96 11.59 -1.83 10.74
CA ARG A 96 11.83 -3.10 10.03
C ARG A 96 11.09 -4.28 10.66
N ALA A 97 11.01 -4.35 12.00
CA ALA A 97 10.23 -5.37 12.69
C ALA A 97 8.73 -5.22 12.40
N ASP A 98 8.21 -3.99 12.44
CA ASP A 98 6.82 -3.68 12.11
C ASP A 98 6.52 -3.97 10.63
N GLY A 99 7.45 -3.62 9.73
CA GLY A 99 7.36 -3.93 8.30
C GLY A 99 7.30 -5.44 8.04
N LYS A 100 8.13 -6.24 8.73
CA LYS A 100 8.06 -7.71 8.66
C LYS A 100 6.68 -8.22 9.12
N LYS A 101 6.19 -7.72 10.25
CA LYS A 101 4.88 -8.14 10.80
C LYS A 101 3.75 -7.87 9.80
N ARG A 102 3.69 -6.65 9.25
CA ARG A 102 2.66 -6.24 8.28
C ARG A 102 2.75 -7.03 6.99
N ARG A 103 3.97 -7.27 6.49
CA ARG A 103 4.19 -8.14 5.36
C ARG A 103 3.63 -9.55 5.59
N THR A 104 3.89 -10.17 6.74
CA THR A 104 3.33 -11.48 7.08
C THR A 104 1.80 -11.44 7.13
N GLN A 105 1.19 -10.33 7.55
CA GLN A 105 -0.27 -10.19 7.49
C GLN A 105 -0.78 -10.17 6.05
N VAL A 106 -0.11 -9.44 5.15
CA VAL A 106 -0.45 -9.44 3.71
C VAL A 106 -0.26 -10.83 3.10
N LEU A 107 0.82 -11.53 3.45
CA LEU A 107 1.08 -12.90 3.01
C LEU A 107 -0.06 -13.83 3.43
N ASN A 108 -0.40 -13.87 4.71
CA ASN A 108 -1.48 -14.73 5.23
C ASN A 108 -2.84 -14.41 4.60
N LEU A 109 -3.10 -13.13 4.31
CA LEU A 109 -4.32 -12.71 3.61
C LEU A 109 -4.34 -13.27 2.18
N LEU A 110 -3.24 -13.15 1.44
CA LEU A 110 -3.13 -13.71 0.10
C LEU A 110 -3.26 -15.23 0.13
N GLU A 111 -2.60 -15.91 1.06
CA GLU A 111 -2.75 -17.36 1.24
C GLU A 111 -4.22 -17.74 1.48
N THR A 112 -4.92 -17.00 2.33
CA THR A 112 -6.34 -17.22 2.62
C THR A 112 -7.18 -17.02 1.35
N LEU A 113 -7.01 -15.89 0.66
CA LEU A 113 -7.78 -15.57 -0.54
C LEU A 113 -7.54 -16.57 -1.68
N LEU A 114 -6.31 -17.04 -1.85
CA LEU A 114 -5.92 -17.96 -2.91
C LEU A 114 -6.28 -19.42 -2.58
N SER A 115 -6.35 -19.77 -1.29
CA SER A 115 -6.71 -21.13 -0.83
C SER A 115 -8.22 -21.41 -0.86
N VAL A 116 -9.06 -20.37 -0.80
CA VAL A 116 -10.53 -20.54 -0.67
C VAL A 116 -11.17 -21.08 -1.95
N ASP A 117 -10.55 -20.92 -3.12
CA ASP A 117 -11.25 -21.10 -4.40
C ASP A 117 -10.52 -21.95 -5.46
N THR A 118 -9.35 -22.53 -5.16
CA THR A 118 -8.54 -23.18 -6.20
C THR A 118 -8.20 -24.64 -5.88
N SER A 119 -8.45 -25.52 -6.85
CA SER A 119 -7.90 -26.89 -6.87
C SER A 119 -6.45 -26.93 -7.38
N GLU A 120 -5.83 -25.76 -7.53
CA GLU A 120 -4.53 -25.56 -8.15
C GLU A 120 -3.45 -25.46 -7.08
N ASN A 121 -2.24 -25.91 -7.41
CA ASN A 121 -1.09 -25.70 -6.53
C ASN A 121 -0.61 -24.26 -6.70
N ILE A 122 -1.05 -23.37 -5.82
CA ILE A 122 -0.57 -21.99 -5.80
C ILE A 122 0.66 -21.90 -4.91
N SER A 123 1.71 -21.31 -5.46
CA SER A 123 3.01 -21.14 -4.83
C SER A 123 3.25 -19.65 -4.58
N LEU A 124 3.50 -19.28 -3.34
CA LEU A 124 3.65 -17.88 -2.96
C LEU A 124 5.14 -17.58 -2.72
N GLN A 125 5.65 -16.58 -3.45
CA GLN A 125 6.99 -16.03 -3.24
C GLN A 125 6.87 -14.58 -2.81
N ILE A 126 7.61 -14.18 -1.78
CA ILE A 126 7.57 -12.82 -1.26
C ILE A 126 8.97 -12.29 -0.99
N ILE A 127 9.18 -11.01 -1.28
CA ILE A 127 10.39 -10.30 -0.89
C ILE A 127 10.07 -8.87 -0.47
N THR A 128 10.83 -8.37 0.50
CA THR A 128 10.73 -6.98 0.94
C THR A 128 11.75 -6.13 0.20
N LEU A 129 11.32 -5.04 -0.44
CA LEU A 129 12.20 -4.04 -1.05
C LEU A 129 12.21 -2.77 -0.20
N ASP A 130 13.41 -2.36 0.23
CA ASP A 130 13.64 -1.08 0.88
C ASP A 130 14.20 -0.07 -0.14
N LEU A 131 13.36 0.87 -0.59
CA LEU A 131 13.74 1.86 -1.60
C LEU A 131 14.78 2.89 -1.11
N ASP A 132 15.05 3.01 0.20
CA ASP A 132 16.07 3.94 0.70
C ASP A 132 17.49 3.48 0.36
N ASP A 133 17.74 2.18 0.46
CA ASP A 133 19.06 1.56 0.31
C ASP A 133 19.13 0.47 -0.79
N ASP A 134 18.08 0.33 -1.61
CA ASP A 134 17.94 -0.65 -2.69
C ASP A 134 18.07 -2.12 -2.23
N SER A 135 17.93 -2.37 -0.93
CA SER A 135 18.18 -3.69 -0.38
C SER A 135 16.93 -4.56 -0.33
N LEU A 136 17.13 -5.81 -0.73
CA LEU A 136 16.13 -6.86 -0.64
C LEU A 136 16.27 -7.63 0.67
N LYS A 137 15.14 -7.87 1.34
CA LYS A 137 15.11 -8.44 2.69
C LYS A 137 14.11 -9.58 2.78
N GLN A 138 14.51 -10.59 3.57
CA GLN A 138 13.65 -11.67 4.07
C GLN A 138 12.86 -12.36 2.95
N PRO A 139 13.52 -12.86 1.89
CA PRO A 139 12.86 -13.68 0.88
C PRO A 139 12.19 -14.89 1.54
N GLU A 140 10.95 -15.19 1.17
CA GLU A 140 10.22 -16.39 1.60
C GLU A 140 9.52 -17.01 0.37
N GLY A 141 9.72 -18.31 0.17
CA GLY A 141 9.20 -19.06 -0.98
C GLY A 141 9.88 -20.43 -1.09
N PRO A 142 9.37 -21.33 -1.96
CA PRO A 142 9.90 -22.69 -2.05
C PRO A 142 11.30 -22.78 -2.70
N ASP A 143 11.67 -21.83 -3.56
CA ASP A 143 12.96 -21.81 -4.26
C ASP A 143 13.69 -20.49 -4.05
N ASN A 144 14.73 -20.51 -3.21
CA ASN A 144 15.55 -19.34 -2.91
C ASN A 144 16.45 -18.89 -4.08
N SER A 145 16.62 -19.71 -5.12
CA SER A 145 17.48 -19.37 -6.27
C SER A 145 16.84 -18.40 -7.27
N GLN A 146 15.53 -18.16 -7.14
CA GLN A 146 14.74 -17.34 -8.06
C GLN A 146 14.55 -15.89 -7.60
N PHE A 147 15.08 -15.52 -6.43
CA PHE A 147 14.95 -14.15 -5.93
C PHE A 147 15.90 -13.19 -6.65
N PRO A 148 15.45 -11.93 -6.88
CA PRO A 148 16.27 -10.91 -7.53
C PRO A 148 17.45 -10.52 -6.64
N LYS A 149 18.49 -9.93 -7.23
CA LYS A 149 19.69 -9.52 -6.49
C LYS A 149 19.56 -8.13 -5.86
N ASP A 150 18.79 -7.26 -6.49
CA ASP A 150 18.57 -5.88 -6.07
C ASP A 150 17.14 -5.41 -6.42
N GLY A 151 16.77 -4.21 -5.96
CA GLY A 151 15.44 -3.67 -6.18
C GLY A 151 15.11 -3.38 -7.65
N LYS A 152 16.11 -3.11 -8.49
CA LYS A 152 15.88 -2.90 -9.93
C LYS A 152 15.55 -4.21 -10.63
N GLU A 153 16.29 -5.29 -10.36
CA GLU A 153 15.95 -6.63 -10.84
C GLU A 153 14.57 -7.07 -10.32
N ALA A 154 14.23 -6.72 -9.06
CA ALA A 154 12.94 -7.05 -8.47
C ALA A 154 11.73 -6.42 -9.18
N LEU A 155 11.90 -5.23 -9.77
CA LEU A 155 10.84 -4.54 -10.51
C LEU A 155 10.88 -4.82 -12.02
N SER A 156 12.05 -5.13 -12.59
CA SER A 156 12.22 -5.22 -14.05
C SER A 156 12.22 -6.65 -14.61
N THR A 157 12.78 -7.63 -13.88
CA THR A 157 12.99 -8.99 -14.43
C THR A 157 12.40 -10.08 -13.56
N TRP A 158 12.22 -9.83 -12.25
CA TRP A 158 11.57 -10.79 -11.36
C TRP A 158 10.06 -10.95 -11.66
N ASN A 159 9.46 -9.94 -12.31
CA ASN A 159 8.06 -9.87 -12.73
C ASN A 159 7.11 -10.15 -11.55
N PRO A 160 7.04 -9.23 -10.57
CA PRO A 160 6.12 -9.39 -9.45
C PRO A 160 4.67 -9.45 -9.95
N THR A 161 3.87 -10.32 -9.38
CA THR A 161 2.41 -10.37 -9.63
C THR A 161 1.71 -9.24 -8.89
N VAL A 162 2.19 -8.92 -7.68
CA VAL A 162 1.65 -7.87 -6.81
C VAL A 162 2.77 -7.00 -6.29
N ILE A 163 2.60 -5.68 -6.39
CA ILE A 163 3.44 -4.68 -5.73
C ILE A 163 2.61 -4.03 -4.63
N TYR A 164 2.94 -4.31 -3.37
CA TYR A 164 2.24 -3.75 -2.23
C TYR A 164 3.08 -2.66 -1.56
N VAL A 165 2.59 -1.43 -1.56
CA VAL A 165 3.24 -0.27 -0.95
C VAL A 165 2.51 0.15 0.31
N GLU A 166 3.19 0.01 1.45
CA GLU A 166 2.61 0.26 2.77
C GLU A 166 2.48 1.75 3.09
N GLY A 167 1.64 2.08 4.07
CA GLY A 167 1.49 3.43 4.59
C GLY A 167 2.69 3.91 5.41
N GLY A 168 2.73 5.21 5.69
CA GLY A 168 3.81 5.85 6.45
C GLY A 168 3.90 7.33 6.09
N ASN A 169 5.13 7.85 6.00
CA ASN A 169 5.36 9.21 5.52
C ASN A 169 5.52 9.23 3.99
N THR A 170 4.60 9.92 3.32
CA THR A 170 4.49 10.06 1.86
C THR A 170 5.69 10.79 1.27
N PHE A 171 6.17 11.86 1.92
CA PHE A 171 7.31 12.63 1.45
C PHE A 171 8.59 11.81 1.48
N TRP A 172 8.80 11.02 2.53
CA TRP A 172 9.92 10.09 2.60
C TRP A 172 9.81 8.99 1.53
N LEU A 173 8.63 8.42 1.32
CA LEU A 173 8.39 7.44 0.26
C LEU A 173 8.74 8.01 -1.12
N GLN A 174 8.20 9.18 -1.46
CA GLN A 174 8.46 9.86 -2.72
C GLN A 174 9.95 10.21 -2.88
N HIS A 175 10.60 10.69 -1.81
CA HIS A 175 12.05 10.94 -1.82
C HIS A 175 12.85 9.70 -2.18
N CYS A 176 12.54 8.54 -1.60
CA CYS A 176 13.23 7.28 -1.91
C CYS A 176 12.96 6.82 -3.34
N ILE A 177 11.73 6.97 -3.84
CA ILE A 177 11.36 6.69 -5.23
C ILE A 177 12.21 7.54 -6.19
N ASP A 178 12.30 8.85 -5.95
CA ASP A 178 13.04 9.79 -6.80
C ASP A 178 14.56 9.51 -6.74
N LYS A 179 15.10 9.36 -5.52
CA LYS A 179 16.52 9.08 -5.25
C LYS A 179 16.99 7.80 -5.95
N GLY A 180 16.17 6.75 -5.90
CA GLY A 180 16.49 5.44 -6.51
C GLY A 180 16.07 5.31 -7.98
N GLN A 181 15.40 6.33 -8.55
CA GLN A 181 14.83 6.31 -9.90
C GLN A 181 13.84 5.16 -10.13
N TYR A 182 13.03 4.84 -9.12
CA TYR A 182 12.08 3.71 -9.17
C TYR A 182 10.77 4.03 -9.88
N SER A 183 10.45 5.30 -10.13
CA SER A 183 9.14 5.69 -10.66
C SER A 183 8.80 4.97 -11.97
N GLN A 184 9.69 5.04 -12.97
CA GLN A 184 9.47 4.35 -14.24
C GLN A 184 9.47 2.83 -14.09
N LEU A 185 10.32 2.28 -13.21
CA LEU A 185 10.38 0.83 -12.98
C LEU A 185 9.07 0.28 -12.40
N ILE A 186 8.46 0.99 -11.44
CA ILE A 186 7.17 0.61 -10.86
C ILE A 186 6.07 0.77 -11.91
N ILE A 187 6.08 1.86 -12.68
CA ILE A 187 5.10 2.08 -13.76
C ILE A 187 5.20 0.96 -14.81
N ASP A 188 6.40 0.63 -15.27
CA ASP A 188 6.63 -0.41 -16.28
C ASP A 188 6.22 -1.78 -15.76
N ALA A 189 6.53 -2.09 -14.48
CA ALA A 189 6.11 -3.34 -13.86
C ALA A 189 4.59 -3.50 -13.83
N CYS A 190 3.84 -2.42 -13.60
CA CYS A 190 2.38 -2.44 -13.52
C CYS A 190 1.67 -2.33 -14.87
N THR A 191 2.30 -1.70 -15.86
CA THR A 191 1.66 -1.39 -17.16
C THR A 191 2.21 -2.19 -18.34
N GLY A 192 3.28 -2.95 -18.13
CA GLY A 192 3.87 -3.85 -19.13
C GLY A 192 3.06 -5.13 -19.35
N GLU A 193 3.57 -6.01 -20.22
CA GLU A 193 2.88 -7.24 -20.61
C GLU A 193 2.57 -8.19 -19.45
N SER A 194 3.41 -8.20 -18.41
CA SER A 194 3.21 -8.99 -17.18
C SER A 194 2.46 -8.23 -16.07
N GLY A 195 1.85 -7.08 -16.41
CA GLY A 195 1.32 -6.04 -15.52
C GLY A 195 0.99 -6.47 -14.09
N ALA A 196 1.87 -6.09 -13.16
CA ALA A 196 1.68 -6.29 -11.74
C ALA A 196 0.47 -5.51 -11.20
N VAL A 197 -0.25 -6.09 -10.25
CA VAL A 197 -1.27 -5.36 -9.49
C VAL A 197 -0.58 -4.46 -8.47
N TYR A 198 -0.78 -3.14 -8.61
CA TYR A 198 -0.33 -2.17 -7.61
C TYR A 198 -1.36 -2.02 -6.49
N CYS A 199 -0.92 -2.26 -5.25
CA CYS A 199 -1.72 -2.08 -4.05
C CYS A 199 -1.06 -1.02 -3.16
N GLY A 200 -1.57 0.21 -3.21
CA GLY A 200 -1.08 1.32 -2.38
C GLY A 200 -1.96 1.53 -1.15
N LYS A 201 -1.36 1.55 0.04
CA LYS A 201 -2.06 1.89 1.28
C LYS A 201 -1.60 3.26 1.79
N SER A 202 -2.55 4.14 2.11
CA SER A 202 -2.25 5.46 2.69
C SER A 202 -1.22 6.22 1.84
N ALA A 203 0.00 6.45 2.32
CA ALA A 203 1.13 6.99 1.55
C ALA A 203 1.33 6.31 0.18
N GLY A 204 1.22 4.98 0.12
CA GLY A 204 1.26 4.22 -1.14
C GLY A 204 0.13 4.59 -2.11
N ALA A 205 -1.07 4.86 -1.60
CA ALA A 205 -2.19 5.32 -2.44
C ALA A 205 -1.94 6.75 -2.94
N ILE A 206 -1.39 7.63 -2.10
CA ILE A 206 -1.10 9.03 -2.47
C ILE A 206 -0.10 9.07 -3.63
N VAL A 207 1.02 8.34 -3.54
CA VAL A 207 2.02 8.32 -4.63
C VAL A 207 1.53 7.64 -5.90
N ALA A 208 0.47 6.84 -5.85
CA ALA A 208 -0.15 6.24 -7.03
C ALA A 208 -0.98 7.23 -7.87
N GLY A 209 -1.39 8.34 -7.25
CA GLY A 209 -2.21 9.38 -7.88
C GLY A 209 -1.45 10.29 -8.84
N ASP A 210 -2.14 11.34 -9.27
CA ASP A 210 -1.60 12.38 -10.14
C ASP A 210 -0.43 13.14 -9.47
N ASP A 211 -0.64 13.57 -8.23
CA ASP A 211 0.35 14.26 -7.41
C ASP A 211 0.29 13.83 -5.93
N VAL A 212 1.37 14.11 -5.20
CA VAL A 212 1.46 13.80 -3.76
C VAL A 212 0.91 14.91 -2.86
N SER A 213 0.25 15.92 -3.43
CA SER A 213 -0.13 17.13 -2.69
C SER A 213 -1.15 16.89 -1.60
N THR A 214 -1.94 15.81 -1.68
CA THR A 214 -2.92 15.44 -0.63
C THR A 214 -2.28 15.13 0.72
N ALA A 215 -1.01 14.70 0.74
CA ALA A 215 -0.22 14.54 1.96
C ALA A 215 -0.01 15.87 2.73
N THR A 216 -0.04 17.00 2.01
CA THR A 216 0.14 18.34 2.62
C THR A 216 -1.10 18.84 3.37
N TRP A 217 -2.25 18.15 3.30
CA TRP A 217 -3.53 18.74 3.74
C TRP A 217 -3.78 18.56 5.23
N LYS A 218 -3.58 17.35 5.78
CA LYS A 218 -3.87 17.02 7.19
C LYS A 218 -2.70 17.33 8.13
N GLY A 219 -1.49 17.47 7.58
CA GLY A 219 -0.25 17.59 8.32
C GLY A 219 0.16 16.33 9.09
N TRP A 220 -0.27 15.15 8.61
CA TRP A 220 0.12 13.85 9.18
C TRP A 220 1.51 13.41 8.67
N ASP A 221 1.85 13.79 7.44
CA ASP A 221 3.14 13.58 6.83
C ASP A 221 4.06 14.77 7.16
N ASP A 222 5.22 14.50 7.76
CA ASP A 222 6.20 15.53 8.11
C ASP A 222 7.21 15.70 6.97
N PRO A 223 7.24 16.84 6.25
CA PRO A 223 8.20 17.07 5.16
C PRO A 223 9.64 17.26 5.66
N SER A 224 9.84 17.64 6.93
CA SER A 224 11.18 17.91 7.48
C SER A 224 12.07 16.68 7.58
N VAL A 225 11.51 15.48 7.39
CA VAL A 225 12.26 14.22 7.32
C VAL A 225 13.04 14.07 6.01
N VAL A 226 12.77 14.91 5.00
CA VAL A 226 13.42 14.88 3.69
C VAL A 226 14.41 16.05 3.54
N PRO A 227 15.71 15.78 3.39
CA PRO A 227 16.70 16.83 3.19
C PRO A 227 16.45 17.63 1.89
N ASN A 228 16.55 18.96 2.01
CA ASN A 228 16.33 19.96 0.96
C ASN A 228 14.88 20.09 0.46
N ARG A 229 13.90 19.51 1.16
CA ARG A 229 12.46 19.61 0.87
C ARG A 229 11.64 19.60 2.17
N GLU A 230 12.07 20.43 3.12
CA GLU A 230 11.61 20.39 4.50
C GLU A 230 10.25 21.06 4.76
N THR A 231 9.64 21.69 3.75
CA THR A 231 8.37 22.42 3.88
C THR A 231 7.30 21.84 2.96
N TYR A 232 6.02 22.04 3.29
CA TYR A 232 4.92 21.55 2.44
C TYR A 232 4.92 22.17 1.03
N ASP A 233 5.38 23.42 0.90
CA ASP A 233 5.43 24.12 -0.39
C ASP A 233 6.41 23.43 -1.36
N ASP A 234 7.46 22.79 -0.84
CA ASP A 234 8.44 22.04 -1.64
C ASP A 234 7.81 20.81 -2.34
N TRP A 235 6.64 20.36 -1.90
CA TRP A 235 5.95 19.17 -2.42
C TRP A 235 4.79 19.49 -3.36
N ILE A 236 4.40 20.76 -3.47
CA ILE A 236 3.35 21.19 -4.40
C ILE A 236 3.79 20.90 -5.84
N GLY A 237 2.91 20.24 -6.61
CA GLY A 237 3.18 19.88 -8.01
C GLY A 237 4.12 18.69 -8.21
N THR A 238 4.52 18.01 -7.13
CA THR A 238 5.30 16.77 -7.24
C THR A 238 4.40 15.64 -7.73
N ARG A 239 4.70 15.14 -8.92
CA ARG A 239 3.92 14.08 -9.57
C ARG A 239 4.08 12.74 -8.86
N GLY A 240 2.97 12.02 -8.75
CA GLY A 240 2.97 10.60 -8.41
C GLY A 240 3.20 9.72 -9.64
N PHE A 241 2.76 8.47 -9.58
CA PHE A 241 2.82 7.52 -10.70
C PHE A 241 1.79 7.80 -11.78
N GLN A 242 0.76 8.59 -11.49
CA GLN A 242 -0.30 8.93 -12.43
C GLN A 242 -1.02 7.69 -13.01
N PHE A 243 -1.19 6.63 -12.21
CA PHE A 243 -1.90 5.42 -12.66
C PHE A 243 -3.35 5.69 -13.08
N SER A 244 -3.92 6.80 -12.61
CA SER A 244 -5.22 7.30 -13.03
C SER A 244 -5.14 8.79 -13.42
N GLU A 245 -4.39 9.10 -14.48
CA GLU A 245 -4.28 10.43 -15.13
C GLU A 245 -4.37 11.62 -14.18
N SER A 246 -5.56 12.19 -13.96
CA SER A 246 -5.82 13.40 -13.17
C SER A 246 -6.42 13.14 -11.77
N LEU A 247 -6.26 11.93 -11.23
CA LEU A 247 -6.81 11.54 -9.94
C LEU A 247 -5.76 11.53 -8.84
N SER A 248 -5.92 12.39 -7.84
CA SER A 248 -5.17 12.31 -6.57
C SER A 248 -5.99 11.58 -5.49
N PHE A 249 -5.31 10.91 -4.56
CA PHE A 249 -5.96 10.16 -3.48
C PHE A 249 -5.84 10.87 -2.14
N PHE A 250 -6.95 10.98 -1.42
CA PHE A 250 -7.00 11.49 -0.05
C PHE A 250 -7.46 10.37 0.89
N PRO A 251 -6.53 9.59 1.49
CA PRO A 251 -6.87 8.48 2.37
C PRO A 251 -7.24 8.95 3.77
N HIS A 252 -7.88 8.06 4.54
CA HIS A 252 -8.34 8.32 5.91
C HIS A 252 -9.34 9.48 5.98
N MET A 253 -10.28 9.52 5.04
CA MET A 253 -11.38 10.45 5.04
C MET A 253 -12.29 10.15 6.25
N SER A 254 -12.64 11.22 6.96
CA SER A 254 -13.65 11.21 8.02
C SER A 254 -14.42 12.52 7.94
N ASP A 255 -15.50 12.62 8.71
CA ASP A 255 -16.35 13.80 8.69
C ASP A 255 -15.61 15.07 9.15
N ASP A 256 -14.59 14.91 10.00
CA ASP A 256 -13.71 15.99 10.46
C ASP A 256 -12.94 16.68 9.32
N TRP A 257 -12.76 15.99 8.18
CA TRP A 257 -11.98 16.49 7.05
C TRP A 257 -12.82 17.11 5.94
N ILE A 258 -14.15 17.11 6.06
CA ILE A 258 -15.05 17.60 4.99
C ILE A 258 -14.74 19.05 4.60
N GLU A 259 -14.65 19.96 5.58
CA GLU A 259 -14.38 21.38 5.30
C GLU A 259 -12.99 21.59 4.67
N LEU A 260 -11.99 20.89 5.18
CA LEU A 260 -10.63 20.93 4.65
C LEU A 260 -10.59 20.47 3.19
N VAL A 261 -11.18 19.32 2.89
CA VAL A 261 -11.21 18.76 1.53
C VAL A 261 -11.96 19.72 0.60
N ASN A 262 -13.13 20.23 1.01
CA ASN A 262 -13.92 21.17 0.21
C ASN A 262 -13.13 22.45 -0.13
N ASP A 263 -12.35 22.98 0.81
CA ASP A 263 -11.47 24.12 0.55
C ASP A 263 -10.34 23.75 -0.42
N LYS A 264 -9.66 22.62 -0.22
CA LYS A 264 -8.53 22.17 -1.04
C LYS A 264 -8.89 21.78 -2.47
N VAL A 265 -10.12 21.32 -2.71
CA VAL A 265 -10.62 20.96 -4.05
C VAL A 265 -11.34 22.10 -4.75
N LYS A 266 -11.55 23.24 -4.08
CA LYS A 266 -12.21 24.40 -4.66
C LYS A 266 -11.47 24.90 -5.91
N GLY A 267 -12.16 24.92 -7.04
CA GLY A 267 -11.59 25.35 -8.32
C GLY A 267 -10.78 24.28 -9.05
N LYS A 268 -10.68 23.06 -8.52
CA LYS A 268 -10.17 21.89 -9.25
C LYS A 268 -11.28 21.24 -10.08
N GLU A 269 -10.90 20.41 -11.04
CA GLU A 269 -11.85 19.63 -11.83
C GLU A 269 -12.70 18.72 -10.94
N ALA A 270 -13.97 18.53 -11.32
CA ALA A 270 -14.85 17.63 -10.58
C ALA A 270 -14.26 16.22 -10.57
N ASN A 271 -14.23 15.60 -9.39
CA ASN A 271 -13.70 14.24 -9.19
C ASN A 271 -12.19 14.08 -9.51
N SER A 272 -11.40 15.15 -9.44
CA SER A 272 -9.92 15.09 -9.49
C SER A 272 -9.30 14.53 -8.21
N THR A 273 -10.10 14.38 -7.14
CA THR A 273 -9.66 13.83 -5.87
C THR A 273 -10.58 12.68 -5.46
N CYS A 274 -10.01 11.51 -5.18
CA CYS A 274 -10.71 10.36 -4.60
C CYS A 274 -10.47 10.37 -3.08
N CYS A 275 -11.49 10.73 -2.31
CA CYS A 275 -11.45 10.67 -0.86
C CYS A 275 -11.87 9.28 -0.41
N LEU A 276 -11.04 8.62 0.40
CA LEU A 276 -11.24 7.23 0.83
C LEU A 276 -11.31 7.15 2.35
N ARG A 277 -12.40 6.63 2.89
CA ARG A 277 -12.53 6.21 4.30
C ARG A 277 -11.64 5.00 4.59
N GLU A 278 -11.53 4.61 5.86
CA GLU A 278 -10.62 3.53 6.28
C GLU A 278 -10.99 2.18 5.66
N GLU A 279 -12.28 1.94 5.50
CA GLU A 279 -12.89 0.75 4.93
C GLU A 279 -12.96 0.79 3.39
N GLU A 280 -12.60 1.90 2.75
CA GLU A 280 -12.76 2.10 1.32
C GLU A 280 -11.48 1.82 0.53
N VAL A 281 -11.63 1.17 -0.62
CA VAL A 281 -10.58 0.97 -1.62
C VAL A 281 -11.04 1.52 -2.96
N CYS A 282 -10.15 2.24 -3.66
CA CYS A 282 -10.38 2.63 -5.06
C CYS A 282 -9.69 1.61 -5.97
N CYS A 283 -10.47 0.91 -6.77
CA CYS A 283 -9.98 -0.02 -7.78
C CYS A 283 -9.92 0.70 -9.13
N ILE A 284 -8.82 0.56 -9.86
CA ILE A 284 -8.63 1.12 -11.21
C ILE A 284 -8.28 -0.01 -12.16
N THR A 285 -9.03 -0.15 -13.26
CA THR A 285 -8.77 -1.17 -14.29
C THR A 285 -8.15 -0.53 -15.54
N GLY A 286 -7.05 -1.12 -16.02
CA GLY A 286 -6.14 -0.50 -17.01
C GLY A 286 -6.77 -0.18 -18.37
N GLU A 287 -7.55 -1.09 -18.96
CA GLU A 287 -8.03 -0.91 -20.34
C GLU A 287 -9.08 0.19 -20.49
N ARG A 288 -9.90 0.41 -19.47
CA ARG A 288 -11.00 1.37 -19.51
C ARG A 288 -10.75 2.59 -18.62
N LYS A 289 -9.64 2.59 -17.87
CA LYS A 289 -9.37 3.51 -16.75
C LYS A 289 -10.61 3.67 -15.85
N GLN A 290 -11.39 2.58 -15.75
CA GLN A 290 -12.60 2.57 -14.97
C GLN A 290 -12.18 2.49 -13.52
N ARG A 291 -12.65 3.46 -12.75
CA ARG A 291 -12.46 3.50 -11.32
C ARG A 291 -13.78 3.25 -10.61
N PHE A 292 -13.71 2.50 -9.54
CA PHE A 292 -14.84 2.30 -8.64
C PHE A 292 -14.32 2.19 -7.21
N VAL A 293 -15.13 2.65 -6.26
CA VAL A 293 -14.82 2.54 -4.84
C VAL A 293 -15.61 1.36 -4.29
N VAL A 294 -14.92 0.49 -3.55
CA VAL A 294 -15.51 -0.60 -2.81
C VAL A 294 -15.30 -0.33 -1.33
N SER A 295 -16.33 -0.57 -0.52
CA SER A 295 -16.24 -0.47 0.93
C SER A 295 -16.22 -1.88 1.53
N GLY A 296 -15.29 -2.13 2.45
CA GLY A 296 -15.32 -3.28 3.33
C GLY A 296 -16.45 -3.17 4.36
N ALA A 297 -16.76 -4.28 5.03
CA ALA A 297 -17.64 -4.24 6.19
C ALA A 297 -16.95 -3.44 7.32
N ALA A 298 -17.68 -2.49 7.90
CA ALA A 298 -17.25 -1.71 9.07
C ALA A 298 -17.33 -2.54 10.36
#